data_AF-A0A382LMF3-F1
#
_entry.id   AF-A0A382LMF3-F1
#
_cell.length_a   1.000
_cell.length_b   1.000
_cell.length_c   1.000
_cell.angle_alpha   90.00
_cell.angle_beta   90.00
_cell.angle_gamma   90.00
#
_symmetry.space_group_name_H-M   'P 1'
#
loop_
_entity.id
_entity.type
_entity.pdbx_description
1 polymer ?
#
loop_
_entity_poly.entity_id
_entity_poly.type
_entity_poly.pdbx_seq_one_letter_code
_entity_poly.pdbx_strand_id
1 'polypeptide(L)'
;MARFAELDENNIVLQVIIVGNEITTIDDVEVEQRGIDFLNDLFPDSGTWVQTSMWTWDGKHHGEDGNEDGGTPLRGRHAGIGFTYDSSNDIFHAPKPYPSWTLNTTTAEWEAPSAYVLGYEWDEDTLAWVKPAPPFASWVTWNEELGRWEPPVAHPGEEGGAGVRSTPFLLWDEDTTAWVEVT
;
A
#
# COMPACT_ATOMS: atom_id res chain seq x y z
N MET A 1 -12.24 17.43 7.97
CA MET A 1 -11.95 16.51 9.08
C MET A 1 -10.47 16.18 9.00
N ALA A 2 -9.76 16.18 10.11
CA ALA A 2 -8.33 15.89 10.19
C ALA A 2 -8.09 14.43 10.60
N ARG A 3 -6.95 13.84 10.20
CA ARG A 3 -6.55 12.49 10.62
C ARG A 3 -5.34 12.56 11.52
N PHE A 4 -5.32 11.72 12.55
CA PHE A 4 -4.21 11.62 13.50
C PHE A 4 -3.82 10.16 13.64
N ALA A 5 -2.53 9.89 13.50
CA ALA A 5 -1.92 8.61 13.75
C ALA A 5 -1.43 8.55 15.21
N GLU A 6 -1.84 7.52 15.95
CA GLU A 6 -1.25 7.20 17.26
C GLU A 6 0.03 6.40 17.04
N LEU A 7 1.11 6.82 17.68
CA LEU A 7 2.42 6.19 17.61
C LEU A 7 2.79 5.53 18.93
N ASP A 8 3.36 4.34 18.87
CA ASP A 8 4.02 3.71 20.02
C ASP A 8 5.40 4.33 20.34
N GLU A 9 6.08 3.79 21.35
CA GLU A 9 7.42 4.23 21.77
C GLU A 9 8.52 4.09 20.69
N ASN A 10 8.26 3.31 19.63
CA ASN A 10 9.15 3.07 18.50
C ASN A 10 8.72 3.85 17.24
N ASN A 11 7.81 4.82 17.39
CA ASN A 11 7.20 5.58 16.29
C ASN A 11 6.39 4.72 15.29
N ILE A 12 5.85 3.58 15.73
CA ILE A 12 4.99 2.73 14.90
C ILE A 12 3.54 3.15 15.05
N VAL A 13 2.86 3.34 13.92
CA VAL A 13 1.45 3.70 13.86
C VAL A 13 0.59 2.54 14.35
N LEU A 14 -0.12 2.76 15.47
CA LEU A 14 -1.05 1.80 16.08
C LEU A 14 -2.45 1.91 15.47
N GLN A 15 -2.91 3.14 15.24
CA GLN A 15 -4.21 3.44 14.66
C GLN A 15 -4.23 4.82 14.01
N VAL A 16 -5.24 5.06 13.16
CA VAL A 16 -5.51 6.38 12.58
C VAL A 16 -6.95 6.76 12.90
N ILE A 17 -7.14 7.86 13.64
CA ILE A 17 -8.44 8.39 14.04
C ILE A 17 -8.74 9.66 13.27
N ILE A 18 -10.01 9.88 12.97
CA ILE A 18 -10.52 11.11 12.35
C ILE A 18 -11.08 12.02 13.43
N VAL A 19 -10.65 13.28 13.45
CA VAL A 19 -11.15 14.34 14.35
C VAL A 19 -11.88 15.40 13.50
N GLY A 20 -13.04 15.84 14.01
CA GLY A 20 -13.86 16.87 13.35
C GLY A 20 -13.19 18.24 13.32
N ASN A 21 -13.50 19.04 12.29
CA ASN A 21 -12.92 20.38 12.12
C ASN A 21 -13.31 21.34 13.25
N GLU A 22 -14.48 21.15 13.86
CA GLU A 22 -14.95 21.91 15.01
C GLU A 22 -14.00 21.85 16.22
N ILE A 23 -13.17 20.80 16.28
CA ILE A 23 -12.11 20.66 17.27
C ILE A 23 -10.79 21.18 16.72
N THR A 24 -10.44 20.84 15.48
CA THR A 24 -9.08 21.03 14.95
C THR A 24 -8.81 22.39 14.32
N THR A 25 -9.81 23.26 14.13
CA THR A 25 -9.60 24.57 13.48
C THR A 25 -9.72 25.76 14.42
N ILE A 26 -9.04 26.86 14.06
CA ILE A 26 -9.25 28.22 14.58
C ILE A 26 -9.45 29.11 13.36
N ASP A 27 -10.57 29.84 13.30
CA ASP A 27 -10.91 30.70 12.14
C ASP A 27 -10.77 29.95 10.79
N ASP A 28 -11.28 28.71 10.74
CA ASP A 28 -11.19 27.78 9.60
C ASP A 28 -9.78 27.34 9.19
N VAL A 29 -8.75 27.70 9.96
CA VAL A 29 -7.37 27.23 9.78
C VAL A 29 -7.12 26.04 10.68
N GLU A 30 -6.64 24.94 10.11
CA GLU A 30 -6.30 23.73 10.86
C GLU A 30 -5.09 23.94 11.78
N VAL A 31 -5.20 23.46 13.02
CA VAL A 31 -4.20 23.57 14.07
C VAL A 31 -3.97 22.18 14.67
N GLU A 32 -2.91 21.50 14.23
CA GLU A 32 -2.52 20.14 14.64
C GLU A 32 -2.62 19.94 16.17
N GLN A 33 -2.06 20.88 16.95
CA GLN A 33 -2.03 20.79 18.41
C GLN A 33 -3.42 20.65 19.05
N ARG A 34 -4.47 21.24 18.48
CA ARG A 34 -5.83 21.13 19.04
C ARG A 34 -6.37 19.70 18.95
N GLY A 35 -6.07 19.01 17.85
CA GLY A 35 -6.44 17.61 17.70
C GLY A 35 -5.63 16.72 18.65
N ILE A 36 -4.33 16.99 18.79
CA ILE A 36 -3.45 16.29 19.75
C ILE A 36 -3.96 16.48 21.19
N ASP A 37 -4.28 17.71 21.60
CA ASP A 37 -4.77 18.01 22.94
C ASP A 37 -6.10 17.30 23.22
N PHE A 38 -7.02 17.32 22.25
CA PHE A 38 -8.29 16.60 22.34
C PHE A 38 -8.12 15.09 22.46
N LEU A 39 -7.23 14.49 21.67
CA LEU A 39 -6.98 13.06 21.69
C LEU A 39 -6.29 12.62 22.98
N ASN A 40 -5.37 13.43 23.53
CA ASN A 40 -4.75 13.16 24.82
C ASN A 40 -5.73 13.27 26.00
N ASP A 41 -6.72 14.17 25.93
CA ASP A 41 -7.79 14.24 26.94
C ASP A 41 -8.74 13.04 26.85
N LEU A 42 -9.09 12.65 25.62
CA LEU A 42 -9.99 11.52 25.36
C LEU A 42 -9.35 10.16 25.65
N PHE A 43 -8.04 10.03 25.37
CA PHE A 43 -7.25 8.81 25.53
C PHE A 43 -5.97 9.11 26.34
N PRO A 44 -6.07 9.30 27.67
CA PRO A 44 -4.93 9.72 28.49
C PRO A 44 -3.78 8.69 28.56
N ASP A 45 -4.07 7.43 28.24
CA ASP A 45 -3.09 6.34 28.20
C ASP A 45 -2.59 6.03 26.77
N SER A 46 -2.94 6.86 25.78
CA SER A 46 -2.48 6.68 24.39
C SER A 46 -0.99 7.00 24.22
N GLY A 47 -0.46 6.58 23.08
CA GLY A 47 0.84 7.01 22.58
C GLY A 47 0.88 8.45 22.08
N THR A 48 1.87 8.76 21.24
CA THR A 48 2.04 10.10 20.66
C THR A 48 1.15 10.25 19.43
N TRP A 49 0.40 11.36 19.34
CA TRP A 49 -0.42 11.65 18.17
C TRP A 49 0.33 12.54 17.17
N VAL A 50 0.29 12.17 15.89
CA VAL A 50 0.83 12.96 14.77
C VAL A 50 -0.23 13.11 13.70
N GLN A 51 -0.43 14.32 13.18
CA GLN A 51 -1.40 14.55 12.13
C GLN A 51 -0.93 13.99 10.78
N THR A 52 -1.87 13.49 9.98
CA THR A 52 -1.63 12.92 8.66
C THR A 52 -2.75 13.26 7.67
N SER A 53 -2.50 13.12 6.38
CA SER A 53 -3.48 13.36 5.32
C SER A 53 -3.52 12.16 4.38
N MET A 54 -4.72 11.60 4.12
CA MET A 54 -4.89 10.49 3.17
C MET A 54 -4.53 10.86 1.72
N TRP A 55 -4.41 12.17 1.46
CA TRP A 55 -4.16 12.74 0.13
C TRP A 55 -2.69 13.01 -0.13
N THR A 56 -1.79 12.59 0.77
CA THR A 56 -0.37 12.85 0.65
C THR A 56 0.44 11.59 0.40
N TRP A 57 1.16 11.56 -0.72
CA TRP A 57 2.20 10.58 -1.04
C TRP A 57 3.20 11.19 -2.02
N ASP A 58 4.45 10.71 -1.98
CA ASP A 58 5.56 11.24 -2.79
C ASP A 58 5.77 12.77 -2.61
N GLY A 59 5.57 13.27 -1.38
CA GLY A 59 5.69 14.69 -1.06
C GLY A 59 4.64 15.59 -1.74
N LYS A 60 3.57 15.01 -2.29
CA LYS A 60 2.55 15.72 -3.08
C LYS A 60 1.16 15.52 -2.51
N HIS A 61 0.31 16.53 -2.70
CA HIS A 61 -1.12 16.43 -2.42
C HIS A 61 -1.85 15.98 -3.69
N HIS A 62 -2.79 15.06 -3.54
CA HIS A 62 -3.54 14.47 -4.64
C HIS A 62 -5.04 14.55 -4.38
N GLY A 63 -5.81 14.74 -5.44
CA GLY A 63 -7.26 14.81 -5.40
C GLY A 63 -7.93 13.44 -5.34
N GLU A 64 -9.27 13.46 -5.32
CA GLU A 64 -10.11 12.25 -5.31
C GLU A 64 -9.92 11.36 -6.54
N ASP A 65 -9.47 11.93 -7.65
CA ASP A 65 -9.14 11.21 -8.88
C ASP A 65 -7.75 10.55 -8.86
N GLY A 66 -6.99 10.76 -7.78
CA GLY A 66 -5.64 10.24 -7.59
C GLY A 66 -4.54 11.07 -8.27
N ASN A 67 -4.87 12.21 -8.87
CA ASN A 67 -3.88 13.09 -9.52
C ASN A 67 -3.44 14.20 -8.57
N GLU A 68 -2.21 14.69 -8.76
CA GLU A 68 -1.70 15.86 -8.06
C GLU A 68 -2.60 17.08 -8.35
N ASP A 69 -3.15 17.71 -7.31
CA ASP A 69 -4.14 18.79 -7.44
C ASP A 69 -3.60 20.16 -6.95
N GLY A 70 -2.32 20.22 -6.57
CA GLY A 70 -1.67 21.43 -6.06
C GLY A 70 -2.06 21.80 -4.64
N GLY A 71 -2.78 20.95 -3.92
CA GLY A 71 -3.01 21.09 -2.48
C GLY A 71 -1.70 21.10 -1.67
N THR A 72 -1.78 21.50 -0.41
CA THR A 72 -0.59 21.47 0.47
C THR A 72 -0.40 20.05 0.99
N PRO A 73 0.71 19.36 0.68
CA PRO A 73 1.00 18.06 1.26
C PRO A 73 1.21 18.21 2.77
N LEU A 74 0.60 17.31 3.55
CA LEU A 74 0.88 17.22 4.97
C LEU A 74 1.84 16.05 5.18
N ARG A 75 3.08 16.39 5.50
CA ARG A 75 4.23 15.48 5.61
C ARG A 75 4.57 14.90 4.23
N GLY A 76 5.51 13.96 4.10
CA GLY A 76 5.89 13.41 2.79
C GLY A 76 5.05 12.21 2.30
N ARG A 77 4.40 11.50 3.22
CA ARG A 77 3.51 10.36 2.93
C ARG A 77 2.54 10.15 4.08
N HIS A 78 1.34 9.68 3.78
CA HIS A 78 0.30 9.41 4.76
C HIS A 78 0.62 8.22 5.67
N ALA A 79 0.07 8.24 6.88
CA ALA A 79 0.19 7.15 7.83
C ALA A 79 -0.66 5.94 7.41
N GLY A 80 -0.07 4.75 7.52
CA GLY A 80 -0.77 3.47 7.50
C GLY A 80 -0.54 2.73 8.81
N ILE A 81 -1.48 1.90 9.24
CA ILE A 81 -1.28 1.06 10.44
C ILE A 81 -0.03 0.18 10.23
N GLY A 82 0.85 0.16 11.23
CA GLY A 82 2.15 -0.51 11.18
C GLY A 82 3.26 0.26 10.47
N PHE A 83 2.99 1.45 9.92
CA PHE A 83 4.04 2.31 9.36
C PHE A 83 4.90 2.91 10.47
N THR A 84 6.14 3.25 10.15
CA THR A 84 7.01 4.03 11.03
C THR A 84 6.92 5.50 10.63
N TYR A 85 6.82 6.38 11.63
CA TYR A 85 7.00 7.81 11.44
C TYR A 85 8.47 8.21 11.59
N ASP A 86 9.07 8.70 10.52
CA ASP A 86 10.41 9.26 10.48
C ASP A 86 10.32 10.79 10.59
N SER A 87 10.48 11.27 11.82
CA SER A 87 10.46 12.71 12.14
C SER A 87 11.58 13.53 11.50
N SER A 88 12.69 12.92 11.08
CA SER A 88 13.82 13.65 10.48
C SER A 88 13.56 14.00 9.02
N ASN A 89 12.86 13.11 8.30
CA ASN A 89 12.42 13.35 6.92
C ASN A 89 10.97 13.83 6.84
N ASP A 90 10.26 13.86 7.97
CA ASP A 90 8.84 14.20 8.06
C ASP A 90 7.97 13.32 7.14
N ILE A 91 8.16 12.00 7.25
CA ILE A 91 7.47 11.00 6.41
C ILE A 91 6.93 9.85 7.25
N PHE A 92 5.85 9.23 6.80
CA PHE A 92 5.45 7.89 7.22
C PHE A 92 5.89 6.88 6.16
N HIS A 93 6.46 5.76 6.56
CA HIS A 93 6.86 4.72 5.61
C HIS A 93 6.47 3.32 6.11
N ALA A 94 6.19 2.41 5.18
CA ALA A 94 5.90 1.02 5.50
C ALA A 94 7.10 0.34 6.20
N PRO A 95 6.88 -0.78 6.91
CA PRO A 95 7.97 -1.63 7.36
C PRO A 95 8.90 -2.03 6.21
N LYS A 96 10.19 -2.17 6.53
CA LYS A 96 11.20 -2.57 5.55
C LYS A 96 10.85 -3.96 4.96
N PRO A 97 10.59 -4.09 3.65
CA PRO A 97 10.18 -5.38 3.06
C PRO A 97 11.30 -6.41 3.09
N TYR A 98 12.52 -5.98 2.74
CA TYR A 98 13.71 -6.82 2.71
C TYR A 98 14.94 -6.07 3.22
N PRO A 99 15.89 -6.74 3.89
CA PRO A 99 17.10 -6.11 4.40
C PRO A 99 17.91 -5.34 3.35
N SER A 100 17.99 -5.84 2.10
CA SER A 100 18.73 -5.23 1.00
C SER A 100 18.10 -3.96 0.42
N TRP A 101 16.81 -3.72 0.68
CA TRP A 101 16.12 -2.56 0.12
C TRP A 101 16.53 -1.29 0.86
N THR A 102 16.48 -0.15 0.17
CA THR A 102 16.83 1.15 0.75
C THR A 102 15.63 2.07 0.74
N LEU A 103 15.39 2.80 1.83
CA LEU A 103 14.28 3.75 1.90
C LEU A 103 14.66 4.97 1.06
N ASN A 104 13.84 5.30 0.07
CA ASN A 104 13.90 6.58 -0.59
C ASN A 104 13.12 7.58 0.27
N THR A 105 13.83 8.48 0.95
CA THR A 105 13.22 9.45 1.86
C THR A 105 12.46 10.57 1.16
N THR A 106 12.54 10.65 -0.18
CA THR A 106 11.76 11.61 -0.98
C THR A 106 10.36 11.07 -1.26
N THR A 107 10.28 9.79 -1.66
CA THR A 107 9.01 9.12 -2.00
C THR A 107 8.38 8.39 -0.80
N ALA A 108 9.17 8.18 0.25
CA ALA A 108 8.88 7.30 1.39
C ALA A 108 8.60 5.84 0.99
N GLU A 109 9.08 5.41 -0.18
CA GLU A 109 9.00 4.04 -0.68
C GLU A 109 10.32 3.29 -0.49
N TRP A 110 10.23 1.98 -0.32
CA TRP A 110 11.41 1.11 -0.30
C TRP A 110 11.80 0.72 -1.72
N GLU A 111 13.08 0.88 -2.05
CA GLU A 111 13.64 0.56 -3.37
C GLU A 111 14.53 -0.67 -3.29
N ALA A 112 14.25 -1.65 -4.15
CA ALA A 112 15.15 -2.79 -4.38
C ALA A 112 16.47 -2.31 -5.01
N PRO A 113 17.58 -3.03 -4.80
CA PRO A 113 18.88 -2.67 -5.40
C PRO A 113 18.94 -2.90 -6.93
N SER A 114 17.90 -3.50 -7.53
CA SER A 114 17.77 -3.66 -8.98
C SER A 114 16.35 -3.35 -9.45
N ALA A 115 16.21 -2.97 -10.72
CA ALA A 115 14.93 -2.54 -11.29
C ALA A 115 13.87 -3.66 -11.24
N TYR A 116 12.64 -3.29 -10.88
CA TYR A 116 11.49 -4.19 -10.84
C TYR A 116 11.28 -4.89 -12.19
N VAL A 117 11.02 -6.20 -12.13
CA VAL A 117 10.70 -7.03 -13.31
C VAL A 117 9.26 -7.52 -13.16
N LEU A 118 8.41 -7.14 -14.12
CA LEU A 118 6.98 -7.45 -14.09
C LEU A 118 6.73 -8.96 -13.95
N GLY A 119 6.00 -9.35 -12.90
CA GLY A 119 5.63 -10.74 -12.66
C GLY A 119 6.69 -11.58 -11.93
N TYR A 120 7.88 -11.04 -11.70
CA TYR A 120 8.93 -11.75 -10.96
C TYR A 120 8.83 -11.41 -9.47
N GLU A 121 9.34 -12.31 -8.64
CA GLU A 121 9.37 -12.15 -7.18
C GLU A 121 10.79 -11.77 -6.73
N TRP A 122 10.90 -11.00 -5.65
CA TRP A 122 12.21 -10.63 -5.11
C TRP A 122 12.84 -11.80 -4.34
N ASP A 123 14.03 -12.21 -4.72
CA ASP A 123 14.86 -13.17 -3.98
C ASP A 123 15.98 -12.42 -3.24
N GLU A 124 15.88 -12.40 -1.90
CA GLU A 124 16.83 -11.71 -1.03
C GLU A 124 18.20 -12.38 -0.97
N ASP A 125 18.28 -13.70 -1.14
CA ASP A 125 19.55 -14.42 -1.05
C ASP A 125 20.42 -14.16 -2.30
N THR A 126 19.77 -13.97 -3.45
CA THR A 126 20.45 -13.71 -4.73
C THR A 126 20.45 -12.25 -5.16
N LEU A 127 19.72 -11.38 -4.43
CA LEU A 127 19.54 -9.96 -4.73
C LEU A 127 19.05 -9.71 -6.16
N ALA A 128 18.10 -10.55 -6.59
CA ALA A 128 17.58 -10.52 -7.95
C ALA A 128 16.07 -10.79 -7.99
N TRP A 129 15.43 -10.29 -9.05
CA TRP A 129 14.08 -10.68 -9.40
C TRP A 129 14.11 -12.07 -10.05
N VAL A 130 13.42 -13.03 -9.46
CA VAL A 130 13.35 -14.42 -9.92
C VAL A 130 11.97 -14.74 -10.47
N LYS A 131 11.94 -15.52 -11.56
CA LYS A 131 10.68 -15.97 -12.14
C LYS A 131 10.00 -16.91 -11.15
N PRO A 132 8.73 -16.69 -10.77
CA PRO A 132 8.03 -17.58 -9.86
C PRO A 132 7.83 -18.95 -10.50
N ALA A 133 7.73 -19.98 -9.67
CA ALA A 133 7.34 -21.31 -10.13
C ALA A 133 5.93 -21.27 -10.75
N PRO A 134 5.62 -22.14 -11.74
CA PRO A 134 4.27 -22.22 -12.26
C PRO A 134 3.29 -22.68 -11.16
N PRO A 135 2.06 -22.16 -11.15
CA PRO A 135 1.05 -22.56 -10.16
C PRO A 135 0.67 -24.04 -10.28
N PHE A 136 0.81 -24.60 -11.49
CA PHE A 136 0.53 -26.00 -11.81
C PHE A 136 1.57 -26.55 -12.79
N ALA A 137 1.81 -27.87 -12.77
CA ALA A 137 2.84 -28.49 -13.61
C ALA A 137 2.51 -28.40 -15.12
N SER A 138 1.23 -28.36 -15.47
CA SER A 138 0.76 -28.20 -16.84
C SER A 138 0.95 -26.78 -17.42
N TRP A 139 1.22 -25.78 -16.58
CA TRP A 139 1.42 -24.39 -17.01
C TRP A 139 2.89 -24.19 -17.39
N VAL A 140 3.21 -24.43 -18.65
CA VAL A 140 4.60 -24.41 -19.18
C VAL A 140 4.96 -23.14 -19.95
N THR A 141 4.01 -22.23 -20.14
CA THR A 141 4.21 -21.00 -20.91
C THR A 141 4.21 -19.79 -20.00
N TRP A 142 5.32 -19.06 -19.96
CA TRP A 142 5.41 -17.77 -19.27
C TRP A 142 5.20 -16.63 -20.27
N ASN A 143 4.25 -15.75 -20.00
CA ASN A 143 4.01 -14.55 -20.78
C ASN A 143 4.79 -13.37 -20.17
N GLU A 144 5.88 -12.96 -20.84
CA GLU A 144 6.74 -11.85 -20.40
C GLU A 144 6.06 -10.47 -20.48
N GLU A 145 5.09 -10.28 -21.39
CA GLU A 145 4.36 -9.01 -21.52
C GLU A 145 3.37 -8.81 -20.38
N LEU A 146 2.77 -9.90 -19.90
CA LEU A 146 1.76 -9.91 -18.86
C LEU A 146 2.33 -10.27 -17.48
N GLY A 147 3.60 -10.69 -17.41
CA GLY A 147 4.27 -11.11 -16.18
C GLY A 147 3.55 -12.23 -15.45
N ARG A 148 3.08 -13.26 -16.18
CA ARG A 148 2.37 -14.39 -15.56
C ARG A 148 2.51 -15.67 -16.37
N TRP A 149 2.28 -16.80 -15.69
CA TRP A 149 2.08 -18.08 -16.36
C TRP A 149 0.73 -18.10 -17.08
N GLU A 150 0.71 -18.70 -18.27
CA GLU A 150 -0.50 -18.92 -19.04
C GLU A 150 -1.02 -20.35 -18.84
N PRO A 151 -2.33 -20.52 -18.61
CA PRO A 151 -2.92 -21.84 -18.59
C PRO A 151 -2.78 -22.46 -19.98
N PRO A 152 -2.57 -23.79 -20.07
CA PRO A 152 -2.50 -24.47 -21.36
C PRO A 152 -3.86 -24.44 -22.10
N VAL A 153 -4.96 -24.22 -21.37
CA VAL A 153 -6.30 -23.97 -21.93
C VAL A 153 -6.78 -22.61 -21.45
N ALA A 154 -7.15 -21.74 -22.40
CA ALA A 154 -7.66 -20.41 -22.10
C ALA A 154 -8.84 -20.46 -21.12
N HIS A 155 -8.86 -19.55 -20.14
CA HIS A 155 -9.96 -19.43 -19.18
C HIS A 155 -11.28 -19.17 -19.92
N PRO A 156 -12.32 -20.00 -19.75
CA PRO A 156 -13.63 -19.76 -20.37
C PRO A 156 -14.27 -18.50 -19.81
N GLY A 157 -14.89 -17.67 -20.65
CA GLY A 157 -15.62 -16.49 -20.19
C GLY A 157 -15.55 -15.32 -21.16
N GLU A 158 -16.08 -14.19 -20.73
CA GLU A 158 -16.06 -12.94 -21.49
C GLU A 158 -14.88 -12.08 -21.04
N GLU A 159 -14.09 -11.59 -22.01
CA GLU A 159 -13.01 -10.65 -21.75
C GLU A 159 -13.60 -9.29 -21.33
N GLY A 160 -13.27 -8.84 -20.11
CA GLY A 160 -13.62 -7.53 -19.59
C GLY A 160 -12.37 -6.73 -19.21
N GLY A 161 -12.55 -5.44 -18.86
CA GLY A 161 -11.43 -4.54 -18.51
C GLY A 161 -10.59 -4.96 -17.31
N ALA A 162 -10.99 -5.98 -16.55
CA ALA A 162 -10.26 -6.54 -15.41
C ALA A 162 -9.81 -8.00 -15.64
N GLY A 163 -9.84 -8.48 -16.89
CA GLY A 163 -9.56 -9.87 -17.25
C GLY A 163 -10.81 -10.65 -17.67
N VAL A 164 -10.67 -11.96 -17.86
CA VAL A 164 -11.76 -12.85 -18.27
C VAL A 164 -12.68 -13.11 -17.08
N ARG A 165 -13.98 -12.81 -17.23
CA ARG A 165 -15.01 -13.08 -16.24
C ARG A 165 -15.84 -14.28 -16.66
N SER A 166 -16.13 -15.15 -15.70
CA SER A 166 -16.95 -16.35 -15.91
C SER A 166 -18.03 -16.44 -14.82
N THR A 167 -19.20 -16.93 -15.23
CA THR A 167 -20.25 -17.40 -14.33
C THR A 167 -20.74 -18.76 -14.86
N PRO A 168 -20.64 -19.85 -14.07
CA PRO A 168 -20.16 -19.91 -12.69
C PRO A 168 -18.64 -19.67 -12.57
N PHE A 169 -18.17 -19.52 -11.33
CA PHE A 169 -16.75 -19.38 -11.05
C PHE A 169 -16.03 -20.69 -11.36
N LEU A 170 -14.91 -20.60 -12.09
CA LEU A 170 -14.12 -21.75 -12.53
C LEU A 170 -12.76 -21.77 -11.81
N LEU A 171 -12.27 -22.95 -11.51
CA LEU A 171 -10.89 -23.19 -11.08
C LEU A 171 -10.21 -24.19 -12.01
N TRP A 172 -8.89 -24.09 -12.10
CA TRP A 172 -8.08 -25.06 -12.86
C TRP A 172 -8.00 -26.39 -12.09
N ASP A 173 -8.40 -27.48 -12.73
CA ASP A 173 -8.18 -28.84 -12.27
C ASP A 173 -6.96 -29.42 -13.01
N GLU A 174 -5.88 -29.64 -12.26
CA GLU A 174 -4.62 -30.13 -12.80
C GLU A 174 -4.68 -31.59 -13.24
N ASP A 175 -5.51 -32.42 -12.60
CA ASP A 175 -5.61 -33.85 -12.94
C ASP A 175 -6.31 -34.04 -14.29
N THR A 176 -7.29 -33.18 -14.59
CA THR A 176 -8.05 -33.21 -15.85
C THR A 176 -7.54 -32.21 -16.88
N THR A 177 -6.63 -31.32 -16.51
CA THR A 177 -6.13 -30.21 -17.34
C THR A 177 -7.26 -29.36 -17.94
N ALA A 178 -8.27 -29.08 -17.11
CA ALA A 178 -9.48 -28.38 -17.53
C ALA A 178 -9.99 -27.41 -16.46
N TRP A 179 -10.81 -26.46 -16.89
CA TRP A 179 -11.53 -25.56 -15.98
C TRP A 179 -12.79 -26.25 -15.45
N VAL A 180 -12.94 -26.29 -14.14
CA VAL A 180 -14.08 -26.93 -13.45
C VAL A 180 -14.86 -25.91 -12.63
N GLU A 181 -16.18 -26.05 -12.61
CA GLU A 181 -17.05 -25.19 -11.82
C GLU A 181 -16.85 -25.42 -10.33
N VAL A 182 -16.75 -24.32 -9.58
CA VAL A 182 -16.77 -24.35 -8.11
C VAL A 182 -18.21 -24.18 -7.64
N THR A 183 -18.71 -25.20 -6.93
CA THR A 183 -20.03 -25.20 -6.28
C THR A 183 -20.00 -24.59 -4.89
#